data_AF-A0A016QPN8-F1
#
_entry.id   AF-A0A016QPN8-F1
#
_cell.length_a   1.000
_cell.length_b   1.000
_cell.length_c   1.000
_cell.angle_alpha   90.00
_cell.angle_beta   90.00
_cell.angle_gamma   90.00
#
_symmetry.space_group_name_H-M   'P 1'
#
loop_
_entity.id
_entity.type
_entity.pdbx_description
1 polymer ?
#
loop_
_entity_poly.entity_id
_entity_poly.type
_entity_poly.pdbx_seq_one_letter_code
_entity_poly.pdbx_strand_id
1 'polypeptide(L)'
;MGLSEPGLSGADLRALVPEGAAQVFMEGDEQRALTLLRRARDAQPPGTVPWAVLERLAGLVLIHVLREVEGTFALERADAVLDAAGQPRPSLAWLEAGAGEAGER
;
A
#
# COMPACT_ATOMS: atom_id res chain seq x y z
N MET A 1 -29.09 -7.57 22.02
CA MET A 1 -28.12 -6.53 21.63
C MET A 1 -26.75 -7.18 21.55
N GLY A 2 -26.12 -7.08 20.39
CA GLY A 2 -24.85 -7.72 20.07
C GLY A 2 -24.74 -7.82 18.56
N LEU A 3 -24.77 -6.67 17.88
CA LEU A 3 -24.47 -6.60 16.46
C LEU A 3 -22.98 -6.90 16.35
N SER A 4 -22.64 -8.11 15.93
CA SER A 4 -21.31 -8.41 15.41
C SER A 4 -21.06 -7.46 14.25
N GLU A 5 -20.22 -6.46 14.45
CA GLU A 5 -19.70 -5.68 13.34
C GLU A 5 -19.00 -6.67 12.39
N PRO A 6 -19.35 -6.73 11.10
CA PRO A 6 -18.57 -7.46 10.15
C PRO A 6 -17.23 -6.72 10.07
N GLY A 7 -16.27 -7.17 10.88
CA GLY A 7 -14.89 -6.76 10.75
C GLY A 7 -14.52 -6.89 9.28
N LEU A 8 -13.84 -5.89 8.74
CA LEU A 8 -13.16 -5.94 7.45
C LEU A 8 -12.05 -7.00 7.52
N SER A 9 -12.45 -8.25 7.72
CA SER A 9 -11.66 -9.46 7.71
C SER A 9 -11.36 -9.73 6.25
N GLY A 10 -10.28 -9.12 5.77
CA GLY A 10 -9.73 -9.43 4.45
C GLY A 10 -10.60 -9.00 3.27
N ALA A 11 -11.26 -7.84 3.34
CA ALA A 11 -11.48 -7.11 2.09
C ALA A 11 -10.08 -6.92 1.50
N ASP A 12 -9.81 -7.54 0.34
CA ASP A 12 -8.45 -7.75 -0.13
C ASP A 12 -7.72 -6.40 -0.22
N LEU A 13 -6.90 -6.11 0.79
CA LEU A 13 -6.19 -4.83 0.89
C LEU A 13 -5.22 -4.66 -0.29
N ARG A 14 -4.90 -5.75 -1.01
CA ARG A 14 -4.14 -5.70 -2.25
C ARG A 14 -4.91 -5.03 -3.38
N ALA A 15 -6.24 -5.08 -3.38
CA ALA A 15 -7.09 -4.38 -4.36
C ALA A 15 -6.97 -2.85 -4.25
N LEU A 16 -6.36 -2.33 -3.18
CA LEU A 16 -6.04 -0.90 -3.06
C LEU A 16 -4.83 -0.50 -3.91
N VAL A 17 -3.96 -1.44 -4.29
CA VAL A 17 -2.77 -1.17 -5.10
C VAL A 17 -3.21 -0.88 -6.53
N PRO A 18 -2.93 0.31 -7.08
CA PRO A 18 -3.26 0.59 -8.47
C PRO A 18 -2.48 -0.35 -9.40
N GLU A 19 -3.17 -1.02 -10.32
CA GLU A 19 -2.56 -1.94 -11.31
C GLU A 19 -1.37 -1.27 -12.04
N GLY A 20 -1.55 -0.02 -12.47
CA GLY A 20 -0.50 0.75 -13.14
C GLY A 20 0.72 1.03 -12.24
N ALA A 21 0.58 1.05 -10.91
CA ALA A 21 1.72 1.21 -10.00
C ALA A 21 2.51 -0.10 -9.87
N ALA A 22 1.81 -1.23 -9.84
CA ALA A 22 2.43 -2.56 -9.82
C ALA A 22 3.22 -2.82 -11.11
N GLN A 23 2.61 -2.55 -12.27
CA GLN A 23 3.25 -2.74 -13.57
C GLN A 23 4.54 -1.94 -13.72
N VAL A 24 4.49 -0.62 -13.53
CA VAL A 24 5.67 0.24 -13.73
C VAL A 24 6.77 -0.04 -12.70
N PHE A 25 6.43 -0.52 -11.50
CA PHE A 25 7.43 -0.96 -10.53
C PHE A 25 8.18 -2.20 -11.03
N MET A 26 7.48 -3.20 -11.57
CA MET A 26 8.13 -4.39 -12.16
C MET A 26 8.97 -4.07 -13.41
N GLU A 27 8.59 -3.02 -14.15
CA GLU A 27 9.35 -2.52 -15.29
C GLU A 27 10.61 -1.72 -14.89
N GLY A 28 10.82 -1.47 -13.58
CA GLY A 28 11.96 -0.70 -13.07
C GLY A 28 11.78 0.81 -13.14
N ASP A 29 10.53 1.30 -13.21
CA ASP A 29 10.19 2.72 -13.10
C ASP A 29 9.59 3.01 -11.71
N GLU A 30 10.45 2.98 -10.70
CA GLU A 30 10.06 3.17 -9.30
C GLU A 30 9.57 4.60 -9.02
N GLN A 31 10.07 5.58 -9.77
CA GLN A 31 9.60 6.97 -9.64
C GLN A 31 8.16 7.11 -10.11
N ARG A 32 7.80 6.43 -11.21
CA ARG A 32 6.41 6.38 -11.67
C ARG A 32 5.53 5.58 -10.72
N ALA A 33 6.01 4.44 -10.21
CA ALA A 33 5.30 3.64 -9.21
C ALA A 33 4.98 4.49 -7.97
N LEU A 34 5.99 5.18 -7.43
CA LEU A 34 5.85 6.07 -6.29
C LEU A 34 4.85 7.20 -6.54
N THR A 35 4.86 7.77 -7.75
CA THR A 35 3.89 8.82 -8.14
C THR A 35 2.45 8.30 -8.11
N LEU A 36 2.22 7.11 -8.65
CA LEU A 36 0.88 6.50 -8.69
C LEU A 36 0.40 6.12 -7.29
N LEU A 37 1.27 5.54 -6.46
CA LEU A 37 0.96 5.21 -5.07
C LEU A 37 0.60 6.45 -4.25
N ARG A 38 1.37 7.54 -4.39
CA ARG A 38 1.08 8.80 -3.68
C ARG A 38 -0.25 9.41 -4.10
N ARG A 39 -0.57 9.40 -5.39
CA ARG A 39 -1.89 9.88 -5.88
C ARG A 39 -3.04 9.05 -5.32
N ALA A 40 -2.91 7.72 -5.32
CA ALA A 40 -3.91 6.85 -4.74
C ALA A 40 -4.05 7.08 -3.23
N ARG A 41 -2.93 7.26 -2.52
CA ARG A 41 -2.90 7.58 -1.08
C ARG A 41 -3.59 8.91 -0.80
N ASP A 42 -3.31 9.94 -1.57
CA ASP A 42 -3.86 11.29 -1.37
C ASP A 42 -5.39 11.34 -1.63
N ALA A 43 -5.93 10.36 -2.35
CA ALA A 43 -7.38 10.17 -2.50
C ALA A 43 -8.04 9.50 -1.29
N GLN A 44 -7.27 9.00 -0.32
CA GLN A 44 -7.76 8.38 0.91
C GLN A 44 -7.65 9.35 2.10
N PRO A 45 -8.62 9.38 3.03
CA PRO A 45 -8.49 10.18 4.24
C PRO A 45 -7.29 9.72 5.09
N PRO A 46 -6.41 10.65 5.55
CA PRO A 46 -5.29 10.31 6.41
C PRO A 46 -5.71 9.58 7.69
N GLY A 47 -4.91 8.60 8.13
CA GLY A 47 -5.18 7.80 9.33
C GLY A 47 -6.17 6.65 9.13
N THR A 48 -6.68 6.44 7.91
CA THR A 48 -7.50 5.27 7.58
C THR A 48 -6.64 4.09 7.14
N VAL A 49 -7.17 2.86 7.24
CA VAL A 49 -6.48 1.64 6.75
C VAL A 49 -6.10 1.74 5.27
N PRO A 50 -6.99 2.18 4.35
CA PRO A 50 -6.62 2.33 2.94
C PRO A 50 -5.47 3.31 2.71
N TRP A 51 -5.47 4.43 3.42
CA TRP A 51 -4.38 5.39 3.39
C TRP A 51 -3.06 4.77 3.88
N ALA A 52 -3.11 4.03 4.99
CA ALA A 52 -1.93 3.42 5.61
C ALA A 52 -1.31 2.33 4.72
N VAL A 53 -2.13 1.53 4.02
CA VAL A 53 -1.63 0.53 3.06
C VAL A 53 -0.79 1.21 1.97
N LEU A 54 -1.32 2.27 1.36
CA LEU A 54 -0.67 2.98 0.26
C LEU A 54 0.54 3.79 0.73
N GLU A 55 0.46 4.40 1.91
CA GLU A 55 1.57 5.10 2.55
C GLU A 55 2.74 4.16 2.83
N ARG A 56 2.45 2.96 3.35
CA ARG A 56 3.49 1.96 3.61
C ARG A 56 4.19 1.53 2.34
N LEU A 57 3.43 1.21 1.29
CA LEU A 57 3.98 0.82 0.00
C LEU A 57 4.83 1.93 -0.63
N ALA A 58 4.37 3.18 -0.57
CA ALA A 58 5.18 4.32 -1.00
C ALA A 58 6.48 4.45 -0.19
N GLY A 59 6.43 4.20 1.12
CA GLY A 59 7.61 4.17 1.99
C GLY A 59 8.60 3.06 1.61
N LEU A 60 8.12 1.86 1.27
CA LEU A 60 8.98 0.77 0.80
C LEU A 60 9.65 1.09 -0.53
N VAL A 61 8.91 1.68 -1.48
CA VAL A 61 9.47 2.13 -2.76
C VAL A 61 10.54 3.21 -2.53
N LEU A 62 10.32 4.14 -1.59
CA LEU A 62 11.33 5.13 -1.20
C LEU A 62 12.62 4.47 -0.68
N ILE A 63 12.51 3.50 0.23
CA ILE A 63 13.67 2.76 0.73
C ILE A 63 14.38 2.03 -0.42
N HIS A 64 13.62 1.43 -1.33
CA HIS A 64 14.16 0.73 -2.50
C HIS A 64 15.02 1.66 -3.39
N VAL A 65 14.61 2.93 -3.56
CA VAL A 65 15.38 3.94 -4.30
C VAL A 65 16.35 4.75 -3.42
N LEU A 66 16.81 4.17 -2.30
CA LEU A 66 17.81 4.74 -1.39
C LEU A 66 17.38 6.05 -0.69
N ARG A 67 16.07 6.22 -0.47
CA ARG A 67 15.47 7.33 0.30
C ARG A 67 15.01 6.88 1.68
N GLU A 68 15.97 6.41 2.47
CA GLU A 68 15.72 5.71 3.74
C GLU A 68 14.98 6.54 4.79
N VAL A 69 15.34 7.82 4.93
CA VAL A 69 14.74 8.69 5.95
C VAL A 69 13.26 8.92 5.67
N GLU A 70 12.93 9.34 4.43
CA GLU A 70 11.52 9.56 4.08
C GLU A 70 10.71 8.26 4.06
N GLY A 71 11.34 7.17 3.64
CA GLY A 71 10.73 5.84 3.68
C GLY A 71 10.41 5.40 5.10
N THR A 72 11.35 5.54 6.04
CA THR A 72 11.16 5.19 7.45
C THR A 72 10.01 5.96 8.07
N PHE A 73 9.95 7.28 7.85
CA PHE A 73 8.84 8.09 8.36
C PHE A 73 7.47 7.67 7.79
N ALA A 74 7.42 7.26 6.52
CA ALA A 74 6.19 6.74 5.93
C ALA A 74 5.79 5.40 6.55
N LEU A 75 6.75 4.50 6.75
CA LEU A 75 6.54 3.20 7.42
C LEU A 75 6.03 3.40 8.85
N GLU A 76 6.64 4.26 9.64
CA GLU A 76 6.23 4.51 11.04
C GLU A 76 4.78 5.01 11.13
N ARG A 77 4.39 5.97 10.27
CA ARG A 77 3.01 6.47 10.24
C ARG A 77 2.00 5.40 9.83
N ALA A 78 2.33 4.62 8.81
CA ALA A 78 1.45 3.58 8.30
C ALA A 78 1.31 2.41 9.28
N ASP A 79 2.43 1.93 9.82
CA ASP A 79 2.46 0.79 10.72
C ASP A 79 1.66 1.08 12.00
N ALA A 80 1.74 2.30 12.55
CA ALA A 80 0.92 2.69 13.69
C ALA A 80 -0.59 2.56 13.44
N VAL A 81 -1.05 2.91 12.23
CA VAL A 81 -2.47 2.80 11.85
C VAL A 81 -2.87 1.34 11.60
N LEU A 82 -2.03 0.58 10.90
CA LEU A 82 -2.30 -0.83 10.58
C LEU A 82 -2.31 -1.70 11.83
N ASP A 83 -1.36 -1.49 12.73
CA ASP A 83 -1.26 -2.21 14.01
C ASP A 83 -2.48 -1.93 14.89
N ALA A 84 -2.90 -0.67 15.00
CA ALA A 84 -4.09 -0.28 15.76
C ALA A 84 -5.39 -0.91 15.18
N ALA A 85 -5.43 -1.13 13.87
CA ALA A 85 -6.54 -1.78 13.18
C ALA A 85 -6.44 -3.32 13.14
N GLY A 86 -5.35 -3.91 13.66
CA GLY A 86 -5.09 -5.35 13.60
C GLY A 86 -4.90 -5.90 12.18
N GLN A 87 -4.45 -5.06 11.24
CA GLN A 87 -4.31 -5.40 9.83
C GLN A 87 -2.88 -5.86 9.50
N PRO A 88 -2.70 -6.75 8.51
CA PRO A 88 -1.37 -7.13 8.05
C PRO A 88 -0.67 -5.95 7.38
N ARG A 89 0.66 -5.93 7.48
CA ARG A 89 1.52 -4.89 6.89
C ARG A 89 1.88 -5.23 5.43
N PRO A 90 1.50 -4.39 4.44
CA PRO A 90 1.86 -4.61 3.04
C PRO A 90 3.37 -4.66 2.81
N SER A 91 3.89 -5.66 2.10
CA SER A 91 5.30 -5.73 1.69
C SER A 91 5.47 -5.37 0.20
N LEU A 92 6.71 -5.26 -0.29
CA LEU A 92 6.97 -5.04 -1.73
C LEU A 92 6.36 -6.16 -2.59
N ALA A 93 6.29 -7.39 -2.08
CA ALA A 93 5.64 -8.50 -2.75
C ALA A 93 4.15 -8.26 -3.04
N TRP A 94 3.48 -7.32 -2.34
CA TRP A 94 2.11 -6.94 -2.65
C TRP A 94 2.03 -6.06 -3.91
N LEU A 95 3.04 -5.22 -4.14
CA LEU A 95 3.18 -4.48 -5.40
C LEU A 95 3.47 -5.43 -6.56
N GLU A 96 4.33 -6.42 -6.35
CA GLU A 96 4.68 -7.41 -7.37
C GLU A 96 3.50 -8.34 -7.70
N ALA A 97 2.74 -8.76 -6.68
CA ALA A 97 1.58 -9.64 -6.88
C ALA A 97 0.41 -8.94 -7.59
N GLY A 98 0.22 -7.64 -7.36
CA GLY A 98 -0.87 -6.86 -7.99
C GLY A 98 -0.77 -6.74 -9.52
N ALA A 99 0.41 -7.00 -10.10
CA ALA A 99 0.57 -7.04 -11.55
C ALA A 99 0.28 -8.43 -12.16
N GLY A 100 0.28 -9.50 -11.35
CA GLY A 100 0.05 -10.87 -11.80
C GLY A 100 -1.38 -11.18 -12.23
N GLU A 101 -2.38 -10.48 -11.66
CA GLU A 101 -3.80 -10.76 -11.95
C GLU A 101 -4.32 -10.10 -13.25
N ALA A 102 -3.55 -9.21 -13.87
CA ALA A 102 -3.91 -8.54 -15.12
C ALA A 102 -3.43 -9.27 -16.39
N GLY A 103 -2.63 -10.33 -16.25
CA GLY A 103 -1.99 -11.06 -17.36
C GLY A 103 -2.79 -12.22 -17.97
N GLU A 104 -3.94 -12.60 -17.38
CA GLU A 104 -4.82 -13.67 -17.89
C GLU A 104 -6.21 -13.12 -18.22
N ARG A 105 -6.33 -12.36 -19.31
CA ARG A 105 -7.61 -12.15 -20.02
C ARG A 105 -7.40 -12.13 -21.53
#